data_AF-A0A920TXE0-F1
#
_entry.id   AF-A0A920TXE0-F1
#
_cell.length_a   1.000
_cell.length_b   1.000
_cell.length_c   1.000
_cell.angle_alpha   90.00
_cell.angle_beta   90.00
_cell.angle_gamma   90.00
#
_symmetry.space_group_name_H-M   'P 1'
#
loop_
_entity.id
_entity.type
_entity.pdbx_description
1 polymer ?
#
loop_
_entity_poly.entity_id
_entity_poly.type
_entity_poly.pdbx_seq_one_letter_code
_entity_poly.pdbx_strand_id
1 'polypeptide(L)'
;MKKIILYTLLIFFMNLLSAQADTELENPIKLPKAEGSKNFDLEISMINQKGIHQFESKLFSEASESFKRAKSLAQQFRDPGLGVVSFNLGLTLHKLNLHENAVEAFMTAKKYARGNSMIIDSKLVRFHECGFNPSIPCDERPPARMHIEGSD
;
A
#
# COMPACT_ATOMS: atom_id res chain seq x y z
N MET A 1 33.38 -6.17 -35.26
CA MET A 1 32.83 -7.06 -34.20
C MET A 1 32.95 -6.46 -32.80
N LYS A 2 34.15 -6.10 -32.30
CA LYS A 2 34.33 -5.51 -30.95
C LYS A 2 33.47 -4.26 -30.67
N LYS A 3 33.32 -3.36 -31.65
CA LYS A 3 32.48 -2.15 -31.51
C LYS A 3 30.98 -2.47 -31.41
N ILE A 4 30.49 -3.47 -32.15
CA ILE A 4 29.07 -3.87 -32.14
C ILE A 4 28.71 -4.50 -30.79
N ILE A 5 29.58 -5.34 -30.24
CA ILE A 5 29.41 -5.94 -28.90
C ILE A 5 29.41 -4.86 -27.82
N LEU A 6 30.23 -3.82 -27.96
CA LEU A 6 30.26 -2.67 -27.04
C LEU A 6 28.94 -1.88 -27.09
N TYR A 7 28.38 -1.65 -28.28
CA TYR A 7 27.08 -0.97 -28.43
C TYR A 7 25.92 -1.79 -27.86
N THR A 8 25.91 -3.11 -28.05
CA THR A 8 24.85 -3.97 -27.48
C THR A 8 24.93 -4.03 -25.96
N LEU A 9 26.14 -4.04 -25.37
CA LEU A 9 26.33 -3.97 -23.92
C LEU A 9 25.90 -2.62 -23.33
N LEU A 10 26.18 -1.51 -24.04
CA LEU A 10 25.77 -0.16 -23.62
C LEU A 10 24.25 0.02 -23.66
N ILE A 11 23.59 -0.49 -24.71
CA ILE A 11 22.12 -0.47 -24.80
C ILE A 11 21.51 -1.33 -23.70
N PHE A 12 22.08 -2.50 -23.40
CA PHE A 12 21.63 -3.36 -22.30
C PHE A 12 21.78 -2.68 -20.93
N PHE A 13 22.91 -1.98 -20.67
CA PHE A 13 23.13 -1.21 -19.45
C PHE A 13 22.18 -0.02 -19.29
N MET A 14 21.85 0.68 -20.39
CA MET A 14 20.89 1.79 -20.36
C MET A 14 19.45 1.33 -20.09
N ASN A 15 19.08 0.12 -20.52
CA ASN A 15 17.77 -0.47 -20.20
C ASN A 15 17.69 -1.02 -18.76
N LEU A 16 18.82 -1.33 -18.12
CA LEU A 16 18.84 -1.64 -16.68
C LEU A 16 18.65 -0.39 -15.81
N LEU A 17 19.08 0.78 -16.29
CA LEU A 17 19.02 2.03 -15.53
C LEU A 17 17.62 2.66 -15.47
N SER A 18 16.70 2.26 -16.36
CA SER A 18 15.30 2.75 -16.38
C SER A 18 14.36 2.03 -15.42
N ALA A 19 14.85 1.10 -14.58
CA ALA A 19 14.02 0.29 -13.69
C ALA A 19 13.77 0.91 -12.29
N GLN A 20 14.26 2.12 -12.01
CA GLN A 20 14.13 2.73 -10.69
C GLN A 20 13.36 4.05 -10.76
N ALA A 21 12.05 3.96 -10.96
CA ALA A 21 11.16 4.85 -10.23
C ALA A 21 10.88 4.14 -8.90
N ASP A 22 11.88 4.19 -8.01
CA ASP A 22 11.73 3.72 -6.63
C ASP A 22 10.75 4.67 -5.94
N THR A 23 9.44 4.41 -6.08
CA THR A 23 8.52 4.74 -5.00
C THR A 23 9.07 4.00 -3.79
N GLU A 24 9.68 4.74 -2.87
CA GLU A 24 10.21 4.28 -1.59
C GLU A 24 9.33 3.13 -1.09
N LEU A 25 9.86 1.91 -1.03
CA LEU A 25 9.05 0.71 -0.82
C LEU A 25 8.48 0.73 0.59
N GLU A 26 7.29 1.31 0.73
CA GLU A 26 6.55 1.28 1.98
C GLU A 26 6.21 -0.17 2.33
N ASN A 27 6.32 -0.50 3.62
CA ASN A 27 6.11 -1.84 4.14
C ASN A 27 4.90 -1.88 5.07
N PRO A 28 4.25 -3.04 5.23
CA PRO A 28 3.15 -3.19 6.18
C PRO A 28 3.56 -2.82 7.61
N ILE A 29 2.66 -2.15 8.32
CA ILE A 29 2.84 -1.69 9.69
C ILE A 29 2.32 -2.77 10.65
N LYS A 30 3.15 -3.12 11.64
CA LYS A 30 2.74 -3.98 12.76
C LYS A 30 1.82 -3.20 13.71
N LEU A 31 0.79 -3.86 14.22
CA LEU A 31 -0.02 -3.31 15.31
C LEU A 31 0.81 -3.32 16.61
N PRO A 32 0.62 -2.32 17.49
CA PRO A 32 1.26 -2.32 18.81
C PRO A 32 0.86 -3.57 19.60
N LYS A 33 1.76 -4.04 20.48
CA LYS A 33 1.45 -5.19 21.34
C LYS A 33 0.26 -4.87 22.22
N ALA A 34 -0.72 -5.76 22.18
CA ALA A 34 -1.96 -5.66 22.91
C ALA A 34 -1.76 -6.15 24.35
N GLU A 35 -1.07 -5.38 25.20
CA GLU A 35 -0.93 -5.72 26.62
C GLU A 35 -2.26 -5.45 27.35
N GLY A 36 -2.81 -6.46 28.03
CA GLY A 36 -4.10 -6.36 28.74
C GLY A 36 -5.34 -6.20 27.85
N SER A 37 -5.20 -6.49 26.56
CA SER A 37 -6.21 -6.19 25.54
C SER A 37 -7.28 -7.29 25.44
N LYS A 38 -8.45 -6.94 24.89
CA LYS A 38 -9.58 -7.87 24.76
C LYS A 38 -9.28 -8.95 23.72
N ASN A 39 -9.98 -10.09 23.79
CA ASN A 39 -9.74 -11.22 22.87
C ASN A 39 -9.74 -10.83 21.38
N PHE A 40 -10.58 -9.87 20.99
CA PHE A 40 -10.64 -9.41 19.60
C PHE A 40 -9.44 -8.55 19.19
N ASP A 41 -8.83 -7.78 20.10
CA ASP A 41 -7.61 -7.00 19.83
C ASP A 41 -6.45 -7.95 19.48
N LEU A 42 -6.38 -9.08 20.20
CA LEU A 42 -5.43 -10.16 19.92
C LEU A 42 -5.71 -10.82 18.57
N GLU A 43 -6.96 -11.15 18.26
CA GLU A 43 -7.33 -11.76 16.97
C GLU A 43 -6.96 -10.84 15.80
N ILE A 44 -7.30 -9.55 15.86
CA ILE A 44 -6.94 -8.56 14.83
C ILE A 44 -5.42 -8.50 14.67
N SER A 45 -4.68 -8.47 15.77
CA SER A 45 -3.21 -8.43 15.76
C SER A 45 -2.59 -9.68 15.11
N MET A 46 -3.10 -10.87 15.42
CA MET A 46 -2.64 -12.13 14.85
C MET A 46 -2.92 -12.21 13.34
N ILE A 47 -4.12 -11.80 12.91
CA ILE A 47 -4.48 -11.79 11.49
C ILE A 47 -3.64 -10.76 10.73
N ASN A 48 -3.43 -9.57 11.30
CA ASN A 48 -2.56 -8.56 10.71
C ASN A 48 -1.13 -9.10 10.56
N GLN A 49 -0.57 -9.73 11.61
CA GLN A 49 0.75 -10.34 11.54
C GLN A 49 0.85 -11.43 10.46
N LYS A 50 -0.18 -12.27 10.31
CA LYS A 50 -0.26 -13.24 9.21
C LYS A 50 -0.21 -12.54 7.85
N GLY A 51 -0.98 -11.47 7.67
CA GLY A 51 -0.98 -10.66 6.45
C GLY A 51 0.40 -10.06 6.14
N ILE A 52 1.12 -9.59 7.17
CA ILE A 52 2.49 -9.07 7.04
C ILE A 52 3.43 -10.18 6.54
N HIS A 53 3.40 -11.37 7.13
CA HIS A 53 4.25 -12.48 6.69
C HIS A 53 3.93 -12.93 5.26
N GLN A 54 2.65 -12.94 4.87
CA GLN A 54 2.24 -13.22 3.49
C GLN A 54 2.76 -12.15 2.52
N PHE A 55 2.65 -10.86 2.89
CA PHE A 55 3.18 -9.76 2.10
C PHE A 55 4.70 -9.85 1.93
N GLU A 56 5.44 -10.08 3.02
CA GLU A 56 6.90 -10.30 3.02
C GLU A 56 7.29 -11.48 2.11
N SER A 57 6.44 -12.49 2.04
CA SER A 57 6.59 -13.67 1.15
C SER A 57 6.10 -13.44 -0.29
N LYS A 58 5.69 -12.21 -0.64
CA LYS A 58 5.11 -11.83 -1.95
C LYS A 58 3.81 -12.56 -2.30
N LEU A 59 3.13 -13.15 -1.30
CA LEU A 59 1.81 -13.79 -1.42
C LEU A 59 0.73 -12.72 -1.28
N PHE A 60 0.67 -11.80 -2.26
CA PHE A 60 -0.14 -10.58 -2.13
C PHE A 60 -1.65 -10.85 -2.12
N SER A 61 -2.12 -11.86 -2.84
CA SER A 61 -3.54 -12.23 -2.84
C SER A 61 -3.98 -12.68 -1.45
N GLU A 62 -3.22 -13.57 -0.82
CA GLU A 62 -3.48 -14.11 0.51
C GLU A 62 -3.28 -13.05 1.61
N ALA A 63 -2.27 -12.19 1.45
CA ALA A 63 -2.09 -11.01 2.31
C ALA A 63 -3.33 -10.10 2.26
N SER A 64 -3.89 -9.89 1.07
CA SER A 64 -5.08 -9.05 0.90
C SER A 64 -6.29 -9.63 1.64
N GLU A 65 -6.45 -10.95 1.65
CA GLU A 65 -7.52 -11.63 2.39
C GLU A 65 -7.34 -11.46 3.90
N SER A 66 -6.12 -11.67 4.41
CA SER A 66 -5.79 -11.45 5.82
C SER A 66 -6.07 -10.01 6.24
N PHE A 67 -5.59 -9.02 5.47
CA PHE A 67 -5.83 -7.61 5.80
C PHE A 67 -7.29 -7.19 5.66
N LYS A 68 -8.06 -7.74 4.69
CA LYS A 68 -9.52 -7.53 4.61
C LYS A 68 -10.22 -8.04 5.87
N ARG A 69 -9.86 -9.23 6.36
CA ARG A 69 -10.43 -9.78 7.59
C ARG A 69 -10.05 -8.93 8.80
N ALA A 70 -8.80 -8.50 8.91
CA ALA A 70 -8.35 -7.61 9.98
C ALA A 70 -9.09 -6.25 9.96
N LYS A 71 -9.24 -5.62 8.77
CA LYS A 71 -10.03 -4.39 8.57
C LYS A 71 -11.47 -4.58 9.03
N SER A 72 -12.13 -5.67 8.62
CA SER A 72 -13.51 -5.96 8.97
C SER A 72 -13.72 -6.05 10.48
N LEU A 73 -12.88 -6.84 11.17
CA LEU A 73 -12.93 -6.98 12.63
C LEU A 73 -12.61 -5.65 13.34
N ALA A 74 -11.56 -4.94 12.90
CA ALA A 74 -11.20 -3.65 13.47
C ALA A 74 -12.34 -2.63 13.34
N GLN A 75 -13.05 -2.64 12.20
CA GLN A 75 -14.21 -1.78 11.99
C GLN A 75 -15.40 -2.19 12.88
N GLN A 76 -15.70 -3.49 12.95
CA GLN A 76 -16.78 -4.04 13.78
C GLN A 76 -16.61 -3.67 15.26
N PHE A 77 -15.39 -3.78 15.79
CA PHE A 77 -15.09 -3.53 17.20
C PHE A 77 -14.59 -2.11 17.50
N ARG A 78 -14.56 -1.23 16.49
CA ARG A 78 -14.06 0.16 16.59
C ARG A 78 -12.62 0.24 17.11
N ASP A 79 -11.81 -0.73 16.71
CA ASP A 79 -10.43 -0.92 17.14
C ASP A 79 -9.53 0.28 16.76
N PRO A 80 -8.58 0.68 17.63
CA PRO A 80 -7.66 1.76 17.35
C PRO A 80 -6.74 1.52 16.14
N GLY A 81 -6.50 0.25 15.79
CA GLY A 81 -5.69 -0.22 14.69
C GLY A 81 -6.34 -0.19 13.31
N LEU A 82 -7.61 0.26 13.17
CA LEU A 82 -8.30 0.33 11.88
C LEU A 82 -7.49 1.07 10.80
N GLY A 83 -6.81 2.16 11.16
CA GLY A 83 -5.95 2.90 10.24
C GLY A 83 -4.78 2.05 9.71
N VAL A 84 -4.10 1.34 10.62
CA VAL A 84 -2.95 0.48 10.31
C VAL A 84 -3.34 -0.69 9.40
N VAL A 85 -4.40 -1.43 9.73
CA VAL A 85 -4.83 -2.57 8.90
C VAL A 85 -5.36 -2.13 7.54
N SER A 86 -5.96 -0.94 7.46
CA SER A 86 -6.40 -0.35 6.18
C SER A 86 -5.22 0.11 5.34
N PHE A 87 -4.17 0.66 5.95
CA PHE A 87 -2.93 1.01 5.25
C PHE A 87 -2.28 -0.23 4.64
N ASN A 88 -2.15 -1.30 5.42
CA ASN A 88 -1.58 -2.56 4.96
C ASN A 88 -2.39 -3.18 3.80
N LEU A 89 -3.72 -3.08 3.88
CA LEU A 89 -4.60 -3.48 2.78
C LEU A 89 -4.36 -2.64 1.52
N GLY A 90 -4.30 -1.31 1.65
CA GLY A 90 -4.05 -0.40 0.52
C GLY A 90 -2.72 -0.69 -0.17
N LEU A 91 -1.65 -0.87 0.61
CA LEU A 91 -0.33 -1.24 0.11
C LEU A 91 -0.39 -2.56 -0.69
N THR A 92 -1.06 -3.56 -0.14
CA THR A 92 -1.19 -4.88 -0.79
C THR A 92 -2.00 -4.80 -2.09
N LEU A 93 -3.11 -4.06 -2.08
CA LEU A 93 -3.94 -3.85 -3.27
C LEU A 93 -3.19 -3.06 -4.35
N HIS A 94 -2.37 -2.09 -3.97
CA HIS A 94 -1.48 -1.40 -4.89
C HIS A 94 -0.48 -2.38 -5.54
N LYS A 95 0.14 -3.29 -4.78
CA LYS A 95 1.02 -4.35 -5.34
C LYS A 95 0.29 -5.32 -6.27
N LEU A 96 -1.02 -5.51 -6.09
CA LEU A 96 -1.88 -6.29 -6.98
C LEU A 96 -2.39 -5.49 -8.20
N ASN A 97 -2.01 -4.22 -8.36
CA ASN A 97 -2.53 -3.30 -9.38
C ASN A 97 -4.05 -3.06 -9.29
N LEU A 98 -4.64 -3.23 -8.11
CA LEU A 98 -6.05 -2.95 -7.82
C LEU A 98 -6.19 -1.53 -7.27
N HIS A 99 -5.91 -0.53 -8.11
CA HIS A 99 -5.70 0.85 -7.66
C HIS A 99 -6.95 1.52 -7.07
N GLU A 100 -8.14 1.32 -7.63
CA GLU A 100 -9.39 1.85 -7.08
C GLU A 100 -9.64 1.35 -5.64
N ASN A 101 -9.49 0.03 -5.43
CA ASN A 101 -9.64 -0.57 -4.10
C ASN A 101 -8.51 -0.10 -3.15
N ALA A 102 -7.30 0.12 -3.68
CA ALA A 102 -6.19 0.66 -2.90
C ALA A 102 -6.51 2.07 -2.39
N VAL A 103 -7.12 2.91 -3.22
CA VAL A 103 -7.55 4.27 -2.84
C VAL A 103 -8.55 4.21 -1.70
N GLU A 104 -9.59 3.36 -1.79
CA GLU A 104 -10.58 3.21 -0.71
C GLU A 104 -9.91 2.82 0.63
N ALA A 105 -8.98 1.87 0.56
CA ALA A 105 -8.23 1.41 1.72
C ALA A 105 -7.30 2.51 2.29
N PHE A 106 -6.59 3.25 1.45
CA PHE A 106 -5.73 4.35 1.87
C PHE A 106 -6.51 5.54 2.44
N MET A 107 -7.67 5.88 1.87
CA MET A 107 -8.54 6.93 2.43
C MET A 107 -9.07 6.53 3.80
N THR A 108 -9.42 5.26 3.98
CA THR A 108 -9.76 4.73 5.31
C THR A 108 -8.54 4.81 6.25
N ALA A 109 -7.36 4.42 5.79
CA ALA A 109 -6.13 4.48 6.57
C ALA A 109 -5.84 5.89 7.08
N LYS A 110 -5.87 6.89 6.19
CA LYS A 110 -5.65 8.31 6.51
C LYS A 110 -6.68 8.84 7.49
N LYS A 111 -7.97 8.54 7.28
CA LYS A 111 -9.06 8.93 8.18
C LYS A 111 -8.88 8.40 9.61
N TYR A 112 -8.34 7.18 9.75
CA TYR A 112 -8.15 6.51 11.04
C TYR A 112 -6.68 6.48 11.49
N ALA A 113 -5.82 7.33 10.93
CA ALA A 113 -4.38 7.31 11.20
C ALA A 113 -4.03 7.63 12.66
N ARG A 114 -4.86 8.41 13.37
CA ARG A 114 -4.65 8.80 14.78
C ARG A 114 -3.24 9.34 15.07
N GLY A 115 -2.69 10.14 14.16
CA GLY A 115 -1.35 10.70 14.30
C GLY A 115 -0.20 9.74 13.93
N ASN A 116 -0.50 8.56 13.40
CA ASN A 116 0.52 7.65 12.89
C ASN A 116 1.21 8.27 11.66
N SER A 117 2.43 8.78 11.85
CA SER A 117 3.22 9.45 10.81
C SER A 117 3.54 8.55 9.63
N MET A 118 3.68 7.24 9.83
CA MET A 118 3.91 6.30 8.71
C MET A 118 2.74 6.28 7.71
N ILE A 119 1.53 6.64 8.15
CA ILE A 119 0.34 6.74 7.28
C ILE A 119 0.17 8.17 6.77
N ILE A 120 0.35 9.17 7.63
CA ILE A 120 0.12 10.58 7.30
C ILE A 120 1.15 11.10 6.29
N ASP A 121 2.41 10.71 6.47
CA ASP A 121 3.54 11.15 5.65
C ASP A 121 3.82 10.18 4.50
N SER A 122 2.97 9.16 4.31
CA SER A 122 3.09 8.16 3.25
C SER A 122 2.98 8.83 1.87
N LYS A 123 4.05 8.68 1.09
CA LYS A 123 4.09 9.14 -0.30
C LYS A 123 3.12 8.34 -1.15
N LEU A 124 2.98 7.04 -0.86
CA LEU A 124 2.05 6.17 -1.58
C LEU A 124 0.59 6.55 -1.31
N VAL A 125 0.22 6.83 -0.07
CA VAL A 125 -1.12 7.34 0.27
C VAL A 125 -1.40 8.64 -0.47
N ARG A 126 -0.45 9.60 -0.43
CA ARG A 126 -0.59 10.87 -1.14
C ARG A 126 -0.72 10.70 -2.66
N PHE A 127 0.04 9.76 -3.24
CA PHE A 127 -0.01 9.43 -4.66
C PHE A 127 -1.38 8.89 -5.09
N HIS A 128 -1.99 8.00 -4.28
CA HIS A 128 -3.35 7.51 -4.56
C HIS A 128 -4.43 8.57 -4.27
N GLU A 129 -4.20 9.50 -3.35
CA GLU A 129 -5.15 10.56 -3.03
C GLU A 129 -5.24 11.63 -4.13
N CYS A 130 -4.10 12.07 -4.69
CA CYS A 130 -4.06 13.14 -5.67
C CYS A 130 -4.77 12.77 -6.99
N GLY A 131 -4.81 11.47 -7.34
CA GLY A 131 -5.55 10.97 -8.49
C GLY A 131 -7.08 11.12 -8.39
N PHE A 132 -7.61 11.32 -7.17
CA PHE A 132 -9.05 11.45 -6.90
C PHE A 132 -9.43 12.81 -6.32
N ASN A 133 -8.47 13.56 -5.77
CA ASN A 133 -8.69 14.88 -5.19
C ASN A 133 -7.97 15.96 -6.03
N PRO A 134 -8.68 16.74 -6.85
CA PRO A 134 -8.08 17.76 -7.72
C PRO A 134 -7.45 18.92 -6.94
N SER A 135 -7.70 19.02 -5.63
CA SER A 135 -7.07 20.04 -4.76
C SER A 135 -5.66 19.66 -4.32
N ILE A 136 -5.21 18.43 -4.59
CA ILE A 136 -3.89 17.94 -4.19
C ILE A 136 -3.04 17.78 -5.45
N PRO A 137 -1.91 18.52 -5.57
CA PRO A 137 -1.03 18.36 -6.72
C PRO A 137 -0.39 16.97 -6.71
N CYS A 138 -0.51 16.26 -7.84
CA CYS A 138 0.24 15.04 -8.10
C CYS A 138 1.65 15.41 -8.55
N ASP A 139 2.64 15.13 -7.71
CA ASP A 139 4.06 15.35 -8.04
C ASP A 139 4.56 14.34 -9.12
N GLU A 140 3.83 13.22 -9.28
CA GLU A 140 4.09 12.14 -10.25
C GLU A 140 2.82 11.82 -11.05
N ARG A 141 2.94 11.26 -12.26
CA ARG A 141 1.76 10.84 -13.03
C ARG A 141 1.08 9.65 -12.32
N PRO A 142 -0.19 9.77 -11.88
CA PRO A 142 -0.90 8.66 -11.26
C PRO A 142 -1.02 7.48 -12.25
N PRO A 143 -1.25 6.24 -11.77
CA PRO A 143 -1.33 5.06 -12.63
C PRO A 143 -2.47 5.21 -13.62
N ALA A 144 -2.22 4.84 -14.88
CA ALA A 144 -3.13 5.08 -16.01
C ALA A 144 -4.55 4.47 -15.87
N ARG A 145 -4.75 3.56 -14.91
CA ARG A 145 -6.05 2.91 -14.61
C ARG A 145 -6.82 3.54 -13.44
N MET A 146 -6.48 4.75 -13.03
CA MET A 146 -7.37 5.56 -12.18
C MET A 146 -8.27 6.40 -13.10
N HIS A 147 -9.27 5.77 -13.73
CA HIS A 147 -10.29 6.54 -14.45
C HIS A 147 -11.29 7.07 -13.43
N ILE A 148 -11.43 8.39 -13.38
CA ILE A 148 -12.51 9.06 -12.67
C ILE A 148 -13.77 8.88 -13.53
N GLU A 149 -14.79 8.19 -13.04
CA GLU A 149 -16.12 8.25 -13.67
C GLU A 149 -16.54 9.73 -13.79
N GLY A 150 -16.66 10.23 -15.02
CA GLY A 150 -17.08 11.61 -15.31
C GLY A 150 -16.03 12.51 -15.98
N SER A 151 -14.88 11.98 -16.41
CA SER A 151 -13.93 12.69 -17.26
C SER A 151 -14.11 12.28 -18.74
N ASP A 152 -15.24 12.66 -19.34
CA ASP A 152 -15.41 12.81 -20.79
C ASP A 152 -16.16 14.14 -21.05
#